data_AF-A0A2X3FQG6-F1
#
_entry.id   AF-A0A2X3FQG6-F1
#
_cell.length_a   1.000
_cell.length_b   1.000
_cell.length_c   1.000
_cell.angle_alpha   90.00
_cell.angle_beta   90.00
_cell.angle_gamma   90.00
#
_symmetry.space_group_name_H-M   'P 1'
#
loop_
_entity.id
_entity.type
_entity.pdbx_description
1 polymer ?
#
loop_
_entity_poly.entity_id
_entity_poly.type
_entity_poly.pdbx_seq_one_letter_code
_entity_poly.pdbx_strand_id
1 'polypeptide(L)'
;MTEGTGGETAANRRETAVGTANCFTHPRYGAGAATNPDPEVFAWAATQVVTAMNATHQLGGENYVLWGGREGYESLLNTDLRQEREQIGRFLQMVVEHKHKIGFGGTLLIEPKPQEPTKHQYDYDVATVYGFLKQFGLENEIKVNIEANHATLAGHSFHHEIASAIALGIFGSVDANRGDAQLGWDTDQFPNSVEENTLVMYEILKAGGFTTGGLNFDAKVRRQSTDKYDMFYGHIGAMDVMALSLKLAARMIEDGKLDQGLAKRYAGWQGELGQKIMSGQMSLDNIARYAEQHNLNPQPQSGRQELLENLVNTYIFG
;
A
#
# COMPACT_ATOMS: atom_id res chain seq x y z
N MET A 1 -14.02 1.37 32.47
CA MET A 1 -13.28 0.12 32.69
C MET A 1 -12.10 0.13 31.74
N THR A 2 -10.99 0.73 32.16
CA THR A 2 -9.82 1.00 31.31
C THR A 2 -8.57 0.80 32.15
N GLU A 3 -8.28 -0.45 32.50
CA GLU A 3 -6.99 -0.90 33.03
C GLU A 3 -6.84 -2.35 32.56
N GLY A 4 -6.14 -2.57 31.45
CA GLY A 4 -5.98 -3.91 30.88
C GLY A 4 -4.64 -4.17 30.18
N THR A 5 -3.86 -3.13 29.86
CA THR A 5 -2.59 -3.28 29.14
C THR A 5 -1.38 -2.74 29.90
N GLY A 6 -1.56 -2.15 31.08
CA GLY A 6 -0.46 -1.56 31.88
C GLY A 6 0.40 -2.57 32.67
N GLY A 7 0.19 -3.87 32.49
CA GLY A 7 0.77 -4.93 33.34
C GLY A 7 1.95 -5.70 32.77
N GLU A 8 2.31 -5.56 31.49
CA GLU A 8 3.48 -6.25 30.95
C GLU A 8 4.76 -5.47 31.27
N THR A 9 5.64 -6.11 32.05
CA THR A 9 6.94 -5.58 32.47
C THR A 9 7.76 -5.07 31.30
N ALA A 10 8.58 -4.03 31.51
CA ALA A 10 9.44 -3.39 30.50
C ALA A 10 10.37 -4.34 29.70
N ALA A 11 10.55 -5.59 30.14
CA ALA A 11 11.28 -6.63 29.42
C ALA A 11 10.50 -7.31 28.27
N ASN A 12 9.19 -7.05 28.16
CA ASN A 12 8.27 -7.67 27.20
C ASN A 12 7.55 -6.65 26.32
N ARG A 13 8.16 -5.46 26.08
CA ARG A 13 7.61 -4.50 25.11
C ARG A 13 7.59 -5.14 23.72
N ARG A 14 6.46 -5.76 23.38
CA ARG A 14 6.03 -5.82 21.99
C ARG A 14 5.86 -4.37 21.57
N GLU A 15 6.83 -3.86 20.82
CA GLU A 15 6.69 -2.58 20.16
C GLU A 15 5.38 -2.64 19.36
N THR A 16 4.42 -1.78 19.70
CA THR A 16 3.12 -1.77 19.02
C THR A 16 3.37 -1.20 17.64
N ALA A 17 3.58 -2.05 16.63
CA ALA A 17 4.00 -1.58 15.31
C ALA A 17 3.01 -0.56 14.70
N VAL A 18 1.72 -0.73 14.96
CA VAL A 18 0.64 0.05 14.33
C VAL A 18 -0.55 0.23 15.28
N GLY A 19 -1.16 1.42 15.30
CA GLY A 19 -2.48 1.67 15.88
C GLY A 19 -3.50 2.13 14.83
N THR A 20 -4.80 1.97 15.11
CA THR A 20 -5.90 2.40 14.24
C THR A 20 -7.19 2.62 15.06
N ALA A 21 -8.19 3.27 14.47
CA ALA A 21 -9.53 3.42 15.04
C ALA A 21 -10.56 2.65 14.19
N ASN A 22 -11.35 1.77 14.83
CA ASN A 22 -12.49 1.14 14.16
C ASN A 22 -13.66 2.14 14.05
N CYS A 23 -13.68 2.85 12.92
CA CYS A 23 -14.74 3.78 12.54
C CYS A 23 -15.71 3.17 11.49
N PHE A 24 -15.98 1.87 11.55
CA PHE A 24 -16.78 1.18 10.52
C PHE A 24 -17.78 0.13 11.04
N THR A 25 -17.54 -0.47 12.21
CA THR A 25 -18.40 -1.55 12.73
C THR A 25 -19.68 -1.01 13.38
N HIS A 26 -19.59 0.10 14.12
CA HIS A 26 -20.75 0.64 14.82
C HIS A 26 -21.80 1.20 13.84
N PRO A 27 -23.11 0.97 14.02
CA PRO A 27 -24.16 1.40 13.08
C PRO A 27 -24.16 2.90 12.72
N ARG A 28 -23.62 3.75 13.60
CA ARG A 28 -23.46 5.20 13.34
C ARG A 28 -22.66 5.51 12.08
N TYR A 29 -21.75 4.61 11.68
CA TYR A 29 -20.88 4.76 10.51
C TYR A 29 -21.49 4.19 9.23
N GLY A 30 -22.77 3.83 9.24
CA GLY A 30 -23.45 3.24 8.08
C GLY A 30 -23.37 4.10 6.81
N ALA A 31 -23.19 5.41 6.94
CA ALA A 31 -23.03 6.35 5.83
C ALA A 31 -21.64 7.02 5.79
N GLY A 32 -20.60 6.36 6.31
CA GLY A 32 -19.25 6.91 6.40
C GLY A 32 -18.89 7.45 7.78
N ALA A 33 -17.64 7.87 7.96
CA ALA A 33 -17.17 8.48 9.20
C ALA A 33 -16.72 9.92 8.92
N ALA A 34 -15.59 10.10 8.24
CA ALA A 34 -15.16 11.40 7.75
C ALA A 34 -15.99 11.87 6.55
N THR A 35 -16.57 10.94 5.78
CA THR A 35 -17.44 11.27 4.63
C THR A 35 -18.92 11.28 4.98
N ASN A 36 -19.26 11.19 6.27
CA ASN A 36 -20.66 11.12 6.68
C ASN A 36 -21.43 12.41 6.34
N PRO A 37 -22.67 12.33 5.84
CA PRO A 37 -23.51 13.51 5.62
C PRO A 37 -23.93 14.22 6.92
N ASP A 38 -23.82 13.55 8.08
CA ASP A 38 -24.06 14.13 9.40
C ASP A 38 -22.75 14.61 10.07
N PRO A 39 -22.58 15.92 10.31
CA PRO A 39 -21.38 16.46 10.96
C PRO A 39 -21.18 16.00 12.41
N GLU A 40 -22.22 15.52 13.11
CA GLU A 40 -22.06 14.95 14.45
C GLU A 40 -21.34 13.60 14.40
N VAL A 41 -21.57 12.80 13.35
CA VAL A 41 -20.84 11.54 13.14
C VAL A 41 -19.37 11.82 12.80
N PHE A 42 -19.10 12.84 11.98
CA PHE A 42 -17.74 13.32 11.72
C PHE A 42 -17.02 13.70 13.01
N ALA A 43 -17.66 14.48 13.88
CA ALA A 43 -17.08 14.90 15.16
C ALA A 43 -16.80 13.71 16.09
N TRP A 44 -17.68 12.71 16.07
CA TRP A 44 -17.49 11.48 16.84
C TRP A 44 -16.33 10.62 16.30
N ALA A 45 -16.20 10.50 14.97
CA ALA A 45 -15.07 9.83 14.34
C ALA A 45 -13.73 10.50 14.72
N ALA A 46 -13.68 11.84 14.68
CA ALA A 46 -12.52 12.60 15.12
C ALA A 46 -12.16 12.31 16.59
N THR A 47 -13.17 12.20 17.47
CA THR A 47 -12.97 11.83 18.88
C THR A 47 -12.32 10.45 19.02
N GLN A 48 -12.76 9.46 18.23
CA GLN A 48 -12.16 8.13 18.24
C GLN A 48 -10.73 8.13 17.70
N VAL A 49 -10.47 8.84 16.61
CA VAL A 49 -9.12 8.95 16.02
C VAL A 49 -8.15 9.64 16.98
N VAL A 50 -8.55 10.75 17.63
CA VAL A 50 -7.72 11.40 18.66
C VAL A 50 -7.41 10.45 19.81
N THR A 51 -8.40 9.69 20.28
CA THR A 51 -8.24 8.74 21.37
C THR A 51 -7.26 7.62 20.99
N ALA A 52 -7.46 7.01 19.82
CA ALA A 52 -6.63 5.93 19.31
C ALA A 52 -5.20 6.40 19.01
N MET A 53 -5.02 7.57 18.40
CA MET A 53 -3.70 8.12 18.13
C MET A 53 -2.94 8.47 19.41
N ASN A 54 -3.61 9.04 20.42
CA ASN A 54 -2.99 9.30 21.72
C ASN A 54 -2.55 8.00 22.41
N ALA A 55 -3.38 6.95 22.35
CA ALA A 55 -3.01 5.63 22.88
C ALA A 55 -1.81 5.04 22.11
N THR A 56 -1.82 5.14 20.77
CA THR A 56 -0.71 4.69 19.91
C THR A 56 0.58 5.43 20.26
N HIS A 57 0.52 6.74 20.46
CA HIS A 57 1.66 7.53 20.89
C HIS A 57 2.18 7.11 22.28
N GLN A 58 1.29 6.90 23.25
CA GLN A 58 1.67 6.45 24.59
C GLN A 58 2.30 5.05 24.61
N LEU A 59 1.85 4.17 23.71
CA LEU A 59 2.40 2.82 23.53
C LEU A 59 3.69 2.81 22.69
N GLY A 60 4.11 3.97 22.16
CA GLY A 60 5.33 4.10 21.35
C GLY A 60 5.18 3.52 19.95
N GLY A 61 3.98 3.57 19.36
CA GLY A 61 3.76 2.99 18.04
C GLY A 61 4.47 3.73 16.91
N GLU A 62 4.99 2.97 15.95
CA GLU A 62 5.78 3.51 14.83
C GLU A 62 4.91 3.99 13.67
N ASN A 63 3.66 3.50 13.60
CA ASN A 63 2.70 3.91 12.58
C ASN A 63 1.29 4.07 13.15
N TYR A 64 0.47 4.85 12.45
CA TYR A 64 -0.97 4.93 12.68
C TYR A 64 -1.72 4.81 11.35
N VAL A 65 -2.53 3.75 11.23
CA VAL A 65 -3.28 3.42 10.01
C VAL A 65 -4.67 4.06 10.06
N LEU A 66 -5.09 4.55 8.91
CA LEU A 66 -6.42 5.06 8.60
C LEU A 66 -6.99 4.18 7.49
N TRP A 67 -7.84 3.22 7.88
CA TRP A 67 -8.55 2.37 6.94
C TRP A 67 -9.97 2.88 6.74
N GLY A 68 -10.30 3.24 5.50
CA GLY A 68 -11.55 3.90 5.11
C GLY A 68 -12.75 2.97 4.95
N GLY A 69 -12.96 1.97 5.83
CA GLY A 69 -13.94 0.90 5.61
C GLY A 69 -15.41 1.32 5.38
N ARG A 70 -15.78 2.59 5.62
CA ARG A 70 -17.09 3.17 5.25
C ARG A 70 -16.97 4.45 4.43
N GLU A 71 -15.76 4.89 4.11
CA GLU A 71 -15.46 6.14 3.41
C GLU A 71 -15.59 5.91 1.90
N GLY A 72 -16.83 5.95 1.43
CA GLY A 72 -17.21 5.61 0.08
C GLY A 72 -18.72 5.68 -0.06
N TYR A 73 -19.27 5.07 -1.10
CA TYR A 73 -20.72 5.11 -1.34
C TYR A 73 -21.30 3.75 -1.69
N GLU A 74 -22.62 3.62 -1.50
CA GLU A 74 -23.43 2.52 -2.04
C GLU A 74 -24.21 2.94 -3.30
N SER A 75 -24.60 4.21 -3.41
CA SER A 75 -25.32 4.76 -4.55
C SER A 75 -24.89 6.20 -4.83
N LEU A 76 -24.72 6.55 -6.11
CA LEU A 76 -24.46 7.94 -6.50
C LEU A 76 -25.71 8.83 -6.48
N LEU A 77 -26.90 8.25 -6.28
CA LEU A 77 -28.16 9.01 -6.24
C LEU A 77 -28.28 9.89 -4.99
N ASN A 78 -27.56 9.56 -3.93
CA ASN A 78 -27.59 10.24 -2.64
C ASN A 78 -26.19 10.62 -2.12
N THR A 79 -25.19 10.66 -2.99
CA THR A 79 -23.80 10.99 -2.65
C THR A 79 -23.38 12.25 -3.40
N ASP A 80 -22.94 13.27 -2.66
CA ASP A 80 -22.20 14.39 -3.23
C ASP A 80 -20.71 14.09 -3.13
N LEU A 81 -20.16 13.54 -4.22
CA LEU A 81 -18.74 13.17 -4.31
C LEU A 81 -17.79 14.35 -4.06
N ARG A 82 -18.21 15.60 -4.35
CA ARG A 82 -17.35 16.77 -4.11
C ARG A 82 -17.29 17.06 -2.62
N GLN A 83 -18.46 17.11 -1.97
CA GLN A 83 -18.57 17.36 -0.54
C GLN A 83 -17.83 16.29 0.27
N GLU A 84 -18.10 15.01 0.02
CA GLU A 84 -17.47 13.89 0.76
C GLU A 84 -15.95 13.89 0.61
N ARG A 85 -15.46 14.19 -0.60
CA ARG A 85 -14.01 14.31 -0.87
C ARG A 85 -13.37 15.50 -0.15
N GLU A 86 -14.05 16.64 -0.07
CA GLU A 86 -13.57 17.79 0.73
C GLU A 86 -13.56 17.50 2.22
N GLN A 87 -14.58 16.80 2.73
CA GLN A 87 -14.69 16.42 4.13
C GLN A 87 -13.56 15.49 4.56
N ILE A 88 -13.30 14.39 3.84
CA ILE A 88 -12.21 13.48 4.17
C ILE A 88 -10.84 14.11 3.97
N GLY A 89 -10.68 14.99 2.97
CA GLY A 89 -9.48 15.81 2.81
C GLY A 89 -9.19 16.67 4.03
N ARG A 90 -10.21 17.39 4.53
CA ARG A 90 -10.09 18.18 5.77
C ARG A 90 -9.83 17.30 6.99
N PHE A 91 -10.51 16.15 7.10
CA PHE A 91 -10.33 15.23 8.22
C PHE A 91 -8.87 14.75 8.31
N LEU A 92 -8.28 14.33 7.19
CA LEU A 92 -6.89 13.87 7.15
C LEU A 92 -5.89 14.99 7.48
N GLN A 93 -6.15 16.23 7.05
CA GLN A 93 -5.38 17.39 7.50
C GLN A 93 -5.47 17.59 9.02
N MET A 94 -6.65 17.43 9.62
CA MET A 94 -6.81 17.50 11.09
C MET A 94 -6.05 16.37 11.81
N VAL A 95 -5.99 15.18 11.21
CA VAL A 95 -5.19 14.06 11.74
C VAL A 95 -3.70 14.41 11.74
N VAL A 96 -3.19 14.98 10.65
CA VAL A 96 -1.80 15.48 10.54
C VAL A 96 -1.53 16.61 11.55
N GLU A 97 -2.44 17.59 11.65
CA GLU A 97 -2.36 18.68 12.63
C GLU A 97 -2.25 18.14 14.06
N HIS A 98 -3.08 17.14 14.40
CA HIS A 98 -3.06 16.52 15.73
C HIS A 98 -1.79 15.72 15.98
N LYS A 99 -1.32 14.93 15.00
CA LYS A 99 -0.03 14.23 15.05
C LYS A 99 1.11 15.19 15.45
N HIS A 100 1.22 16.32 14.76
CA HIS A 100 2.25 17.32 15.04
C HIS A 100 2.05 17.98 16.41
N LYS A 101 0.81 18.32 16.76
CA LYS A 101 0.47 18.94 18.04
C LYS A 101 0.87 18.09 19.24
N ILE A 102 0.70 16.77 19.18
CA ILE A 102 1.06 15.86 20.28
C ILE A 102 2.49 15.36 20.20
N GLY A 103 3.24 15.69 19.13
CA GLY A 103 4.60 15.20 18.92
C GLY A 103 4.67 13.71 18.54
N PHE A 104 3.64 13.17 17.88
CA PHE A 104 3.67 11.79 17.41
C PHE A 104 4.61 11.66 16.20
N GLY A 105 5.75 10.99 16.39
CA GLY A 105 6.76 10.80 15.35
C GLY A 105 6.48 9.68 14.35
N GLY A 106 5.46 8.84 14.58
CA GLY A 106 5.17 7.67 13.74
C GLY A 106 4.55 8.04 12.39
N THR A 107 4.70 7.17 11.39
CA THR A 107 4.18 7.39 10.03
C THR A 107 2.66 7.25 9.99
N LEU A 108 1.98 8.18 9.30
CA LEU A 108 0.54 8.03 9.01
C LEU A 108 0.39 7.19 7.74
N LEU A 109 -0.51 6.21 7.79
CA LEU A 109 -0.74 5.28 6.69
C LEU A 109 -2.21 5.30 6.28
N ILE A 110 -2.48 5.39 4.98
CA ILE A 110 -3.79 5.04 4.40
C ILE A 110 -3.68 3.63 3.85
N GLU A 111 -4.69 2.81 4.06
CA GLU A 111 -4.74 1.44 3.56
C GLU A 111 -5.73 1.34 2.41
N PRO A 112 -5.27 1.32 1.14
CA PRO A 112 -6.16 1.33 0.00
C PRO A 112 -7.01 0.05 -0.05
N LYS A 113 -8.29 0.21 -0.41
CA LYS A 113 -9.22 -0.88 -0.72
C LYS A 113 -10.23 -0.40 -1.76
N PRO A 114 -10.56 -1.19 -2.78
CA PRO A 114 -11.45 -0.74 -3.86
C PRO A 114 -12.93 -0.66 -3.47
N GLN A 115 -13.38 -1.55 -2.60
CA GLN A 115 -14.78 -1.81 -2.26
C GLN A 115 -14.87 -2.77 -1.06
N GLU A 116 -16.10 -3.11 -0.67
CA GLU A 116 -16.43 -4.01 0.45
C GLU A 116 -16.06 -3.43 1.83
N PRO A 117 -17.04 -2.99 2.62
CA PRO A 117 -18.49 -3.16 2.45
C PRO A 117 -19.15 -2.13 1.52
N THR A 118 -18.46 -1.07 1.10
CA THR A 118 -19.02 -0.07 0.17
C THR A 118 -19.10 -0.62 -1.26
N LYS A 119 -19.92 -0.02 -2.12
CA LYS A 119 -19.91 -0.32 -3.56
C LYS A 119 -18.62 0.20 -4.21
N HIS A 120 -18.13 1.34 -3.71
CA HIS A 120 -16.88 1.96 -4.11
C HIS A 120 -16.32 2.68 -2.90
N GLN A 121 -15.08 2.39 -2.53
CA GLN A 121 -14.34 3.11 -1.50
C GLN A 121 -13.42 4.15 -2.17
N TYR A 122 -13.22 5.30 -1.52
CA TYR A 122 -12.53 6.43 -2.16
C TYR A 122 -11.02 6.22 -2.30
N ASP A 123 -10.40 5.55 -1.34
CA ASP A 123 -9.02 5.09 -1.33
C ASP A 123 -8.86 3.79 -2.13
N TYR A 124 -9.26 3.84 -3.41
CA TYR A 124 -9.46 2.65 -4.25
C TYR A 124 -8.20 1.81 -4.48
N ASP A 125 -7.10 2.46 -4.83
CA ASP A 125 -5.77 1.90 -5.08
C ASP A 125 -4.68 2.96 -4.78
N VAL A 126 -3.41 2.56 -4.86
CA VAL A 126 -2.26 3.44 -4.56
C VAL A 126 -2.26 4.71 -5.42
N ALA A 127 -2.56 4.60 -6.71
CA ALA A 127 -2.56 5.75 -7.61
C ALA A 127 -3.68 6.75 -7.27
N THR A 128 -4.86 6.23 -6.94
CA THR A 128 -6.02 7.02 -6.50
C THR A 128 -5.73 7.74 -5.20
N VAL A 129 -5.13 7.05 -4.23
CA VAL A 129 -4.68 7.63 -2.96
C VAL A 129 -3.65 8.72 -3.22
N TYR A 130 -2.62 8.46 -4.04
CA TYR A 130 -1.61 9.48 -4.34
C TYR A 130 -2.21 10.75 -4.98
N GLY A 131 -3.12 10.59 -5.94
CA GLY A 131 -3.81 11.72 -6.56
C GLY A 131 -4.64 12.53 -5.55
N PHE A 132 -5.29 11.85 -4.61
CA PHE A 132 -5.98 12.50 -3.50
C PHE A 132 -5.02 13.24 -2.57
N LEU A 133 -3.93 12.59 -2.14
CA LEU A 133 -2.94 13.21 -1.25
C LEU A 133 -2.35 14.48 -1.87
N LYS A 134 -2.02 14.44 -3.17
CA LYS A 134 -1.54 15.61 -3.93
C LYS A 134 -2.56 16.75 -3.97
N GLN A 135 -3.85 16.44 -4.14
CA GLN A 135 -4.89 17.45 -4.18
C GLN A 135 -5.00 18.22 -2.85
N PHE A 136 -4.79 17.54 -1.72
CA PHE A 136 -4.95 18.13 -0.38
C PHE A 136 -3.63 18.48 0.32
N GLY A 137 -2.48 18.34 -0.36
CA GLY A 137 -1.15 18.67 0.15
C GLY A 137 -0.65 17.74 1.26
N LEU A 138 -1.00 16.45 1.19
CA LEU A 138 -0.75 15.45 2.22
C LEU A 138 0.32 14.41 1.82
N GLU A 139 0.87 14.49 0.60
CA GLU A 139 1.75 13.46 0.03
C GLU A 139 3.09 13.29 0.77
N ASN A 140 3.49 14.28 1.56
CA ASN A 140 4.73 14.25 2.35
C ASN A 140 4.47 13.85 3.82
N GLU A 141 3.22 13.68 4.21
CA GLU A 141 2.79 13.43 5.59
C GLU A 141 2.22 12.02 5.77
N ILE A 142 1.63 11.48 4.69
CA ILE A 142 0.90 10.21 4.68
C ILE A 142 1.50 9.29 3.61
N LYS A 143 1.71 8.04 4.00
CA LYS A 143 2.15 6.94 3.15
C LYS A 143 1.04 5.89 3.02
N VAL A 144 1.28 4.80 2.28
CA VAL A 144 0.33 3.70 2.15
C VAL A 144 0.73 2.45 2.93
N ASN A 145 -0.27 1.79 3.50
CA ASN A 145 -0.22 0.40 3.96
C ASN A 145 -0.87 -0.47 2.87
N ILE A 146 -0.11 -1.33 2.20
CA ILE A 146 -0.64 -2.08 1.05
C ILE A 146 -1.00 -3.48 1.49
N GLU A 147 -2.23 -3.88 1.23
CA GLU A 147 -2.70 -5.25 1.44
C GLU A 147 -2.81 -6.01 0.11
N ALA A 148 -2.33 -7.26 0.11
CA ALA A 148 -2.33 -8.10 -1.09
C ALA A 148 -3.75 -8.43 -1.60
N ASN A 149 -4.68 -8.78 -0.71
CA ASN A 149 -6.06 -9.07 -1.12
C ASN A 149 -6.75 -7.82 -1.68
N HIS A 150 -6.54 -6.64 -1.07
CA HIS A 150 -7.08 -5.38 -1.58
C HIS A 150 -6.53 -5.03 -2.97
N ALA A 151 -5.22 -5.20 -3.20
CA ALA A 151 -4.60 -4.97 -4.51
C ALA A 151 -5.27 -5.83 -5.61
N THR A 152 -5.42 -7.14 -5.35
CA THR A 152 -6.05 -8.07 -6.30
C THR A 152 -7.54 -7.81 -6.50
N LEU A 153 -8.24 -7.39 -5.46
CA LEU A 153 -9.65 -7.00 -5.56
C LEU A 153 -9.84 -5.74 -6.42
N ALA A 154 -8.84 -4.86 -6.49
CA ALA A 154 -8.84 -3.67 -7.34
C ALA A 154 -8.50 -3.96 -8.80
N GLY A 155 -8.19 -5.24 -9.13
CA GLY A 155 -7.77 -5.66 -10.46
C GLY A 155 -6.26 -5.52 -10.72
N HIS A 156 -5.47 -5.27 -9.67
CA HIS A 156 -4.01 -5.11 -9.76
C HIS A 156 -3.29 -6.32 -9.16
N SER A 157 -2.07 -6.62 -9.60
CA SER A 157 -1.24 -7.56 -8.83
C SER A 157 -0.72 -6.89 -7.56
N PHE A 158 -0.44 -7.68 -6.51
CA PHE A 158 0.19 -7.13 -5.32
C PHE A 158 1.56 -6.50 -5.63
N HIS A 159 2.33 -7.13 -6.53
CA HIS A 159 3.59 -6.59 -7.05
C HIS A 159 3.42 -5.21 -7.70
N HIS A 160 2.34 -4.97 -8.45
CA HIS A 160 2.05 -3.67 -9.06
C HIS A 160 1.87 -2.58 -8.01
N GLU A 161 1.00 -2.79 -7.02
CA GLU A 161 0.70 -1.76 -6.01
C GLU A 161 1.94 -1.39 -5.18
N ILE A 162 2.79 -2.37 -4.87
CA ILE A 162 4.08 -2.15 -4.20
C ILE A 162 5.01 -1.30 -5.07
N ALA A 163 5.21 -1.67 -6.33
CA ALA A 163 6.06 -0.94 -7.26
C ALA A 163 5.54 0.49 -7.50
N SER A 164 4.22 0.66 -7.62
CA SER A 164 3.55 1.96 -7.76
C SER A 164 3.79 2.85 -6.54
N ALA A 165 3.64 2.33 -5.31
CA ALA A 165 3.84 3.13 -4.11
C ALA A 165 5.30 3.56 -3.92
N ILE A 166 6.25 2.69 -4.28
CA ILE A 166 7.68 3.00 -4.28
C ILE A 166 7.98 4.10 -5.31
N ALA A 167 7.49 3.95 -6.54
CA ALA A 167 7.71 4.93 -7.61
C ALA A 167 7.14 6.31 -7.29
N LEU A 168 6.03 6.35 -6.55
CA LEU A 168 5.37 7.58 -6.09
C LEU A 168 5.93 8.13 -4.77
N GLY A 169 6.88 7.42 -4.14
CA GLY A 169 7.54 7.85 -2.90
C GLY A 169 6.68 7.73 -1.64
N ILE A 170 5.56 7.02 -1.70
CA ILE A 170 4.59 6.89 -0.61
C ILE A 170 4.52 5.48 0.00
N PHE A 171 5.46 4.59 -0.32
CA PHE A 171 5.53 3.25 0.30
C PHE A 171 5.80 3.33 1.80
N GLY A 172 4.88 2.75 2.61
CA GLY A 172 4.92 2.76 4.07
C GLY A 172 5.08 1.38 4.69
N SER A 173 4.03 0.55 4.60
CA SER A 173 3.95 -0.77 5.24
C SER A 173 3.15 -1.76 4.39
N VAL A 174 3.09 -3.02 4.82
CA VAL A 174 2.37 -4.10 4.13
C VAL A 174 1.51 -4.91 5.10
N ASP A 175 0.30 -5.24 4.66
CA ASP A 175 -0.49 -6.35 5.17
C ASP A 175 -0.29 -7.58 4.29
N ALA A 176 0.39 -8.57 4.86
CA ALA A 176 0.80 -9.80 4.21
C ALA A 176 -0.31 -10.84 4.32
N ASN A 177 -1.19 -10.86 3.33
CA ASN A 177 -2.23 -11.86 3.16
C ASN A 177 -2.33 -12.29 1.69
N ARG A 178 -3.44 -12.91 1.31
CA ARG A 178 -3.81 -13.15 -0.08
C ARG A 178 -5.32 -13.22 -0.24
N GLY A 179 -5.76 -12.91 -1.46
CA GLY A 179 -7.09 -13.22 -1.94
C GLY A 179 -7.23 -14.59 -2.57
N ASP A 180 -8.38 -14.76 -3.20
CA ASP A 180 -8.64 -15.83 -4.14
C ASP A 180 -9.11 -15.18 -5.44
N ALA A 181 -8.35 -15.33 -6.52
CA ALA A 181 -8.65 -14.67 -7.78
C ALA A 181 -9.97 -15.14 -8.44
N GLN A 182 -10.59 -16.21 -7.93
CA GLN A 182 -11.91 -16.68 -8.38
C GLN A 182 -13.05 -16.12 -7.51
N LEU A 183 -12.75 -15.40 -6.42
CA LEU A 183 -13.72 -14.85 -5.48
C LEU A 183 -13.62 -13.32 -5.47
N GLY A 184 -14.73 -12.64 -5.79
CA GLY A 184 -14.80 -11.18 -5.87
C GLY A 184 -15.02 -10.49 -4.52
N TRP A 185 -14.48 -11.04 -3.44
CA TRP A 185 -14.58 -10.49 -2.08
C TRP A 185 -13.30 -10.80 -1.29
N ASP A 186 -13.16 -10.13 -0.16
CA ASP A 186 -11.99 -10.21 0.69
C ASP A 186 -11.95 -11.49 1.54
N THR A 187 -10.92 -12.29 1.33
CA THR A 187 -10.80 -13.61 1.97
C THR A 187 -9.79 -13.63 3.11
N ASP A 188 -8.85 -12.68 3.14
CA ASP A 188 -7.82 -12.48 4.16
C ASP A 188 -7.10 -13.80 4.47
N GLN A 189 -6.72 -14.55 3.45
CA GLN A 189 -5.98 -15.81 3.63
C GLN A 189 -4.53 -15.50 3.99
N PHE A 190 -3.90 -16.34 4.81
CA PHE A 190 -2.44 -16.27 4.99
C PHE A 190 -1.73 -16.40 3.63
N PRO A 191 -0.60 -15.71 3.38
CA PRO A 191 0.13 -15.89 2.12
C PRO A 191 0.67 -17.32 2.00
N ASN A 192 0.68 -17.87 0.78
CA ASN A 192 1.21 -19.21 0.50
C ASN A 192 2.02 -19.35 -0.79
N SER A 193 2.19 -18.29 -1.59
CA SER A 193 2.99 -18.33 -2.81
C SER A 193 4.32 -17.64 -2.57
N VAL A 194 5.40 -18.41 -2.72
CA VAL A 194 6.77 -17.88 -2.71
C VAL A 194 7.03 -17.11 -4.00
N GLU A 195 6.46 -17.56 -5.11
CA GLU A 195 6.59 -16.98 -6.43
C GLU A 195 6.11 -15.53 -6.47
N GLU A 196 4.89 -15.27 -5.97
CA GLU A 196 4.33 -13.93 -5.91
C GLU A 196 5.11 -13.03 -4.92
N ASN A 197 5.33 -13.53 -3.70
CA ASN A 197 5.95 -12.73 -2.65
C ASN A 197 7.45 -12.47 -2.88
N THR A 198 8.14 -13.29 -3.69
CA THR A 198 9.54 -13.01 -4.06
C THR A 198 9.65 -11.72 -4.88
N LEU A 199 8.73 -11.49 -5.82
CA LEU A 199 8.72 -10.27 -6.63
C LEU A 199 8.34 -9.03 -5.79
N VAL A 200 7.41 -9.19 -4.85
CA VAL A 200 7.05 -8.13 -3.90
C VAL A 200 8.24 -7.76 -3.03
N MET A 201 8.90 -8.75 -2.41
CA MET A 201 10.08 -8.50 -1.58
C MET A 201 11.25 -7.95 -2.40
N TYR A 202 11.36 -8.30 -3.68
CA TYR A 202 12.36 -7.72 -4.58
C TYR A 202 12.20 -6.21 -4.72
N GLU A 203 10.98 -5.72 -4.98
CA GLU A 203 10.75 -4.27 -5.07
C GLU A 203 11.01 -3.57 -3.73
N ILE A 204 10.53 -4.14 -2.62
CA ILE A 204 10.72 -3.56 -1.28
C ILE A 204 12.21 -3.47 -0.94
N LEU A 205 12.97 -4.54 -1.13
CA LEU A 205 14.42 -4.55 -0.86
C LEU A 205 15.17 -3.59 -1.78
N LYS A 206 14.83 -3.57 -3.08
CA LYS A 206 15.44 -2.67 -4.05
C LYS A 206 15.19 -1.19 -3.72
N ALA A 207 14.06 -0.88 -3.10
CA ALA A 207 13.73 0.46 -2.62
C ALA A 207 14.39 0.84 -1.28
N GLY A 208 15.17 -0.06 -0.67
CA GLY A 208 15.86 0.18 0.60
C GLY A 208 15.18 -0.45 1.83
N GLY A 209 14.13 -1.24 1.65
CA GLY A 209 13.43 -1.94 2.72
C GLY A 209 12.42 -1.09 3.50
N PHE A 210 11.91 -1.65 4.60
CA PHE A 210 11.02 -0.93 5.51
C PHE A 210 11.79 0.10 6.35
N THR A 211 11.10 1.19 6.69
CA THR A 211 11.62 2.22 7.61
C THR A 211 10.93 2.12 8.97
N THR A 212 9.62 2.42 9.00
CA THR A 212 8.75 2.25 10.18
C THR A 212 7.73 1.13 9.98
N GLY A 213 7.46 0.73 8.74
CA GLY A 213 6.51 -0.33 8.42
C GLY A 213 7.06 -1.74 8.63
N GLY A 214 6.26 -2.74 8.25
CA GLY A 214 6.66 -4.14 8.30
C GLY A 214 5.68 -5.04 7.55
N LEU A 215 5.73 -6.32 7.90
CA LEU A 215 4.79 -7.34 7.42
C LEU A 215 3.80 -7.65 8.54
N ASN A 216 2.66 -6.97 8.56
CA ASN A 216 1.56 -7.35 9.44
C ASN A 216 0.76 -8.48 8.80
N PHE A 217 0.42 -9.52 9.56
CA PHE A 217 -0.41 -10.61 9.04
C PHE A 217 -1.88 -10.27 9.27
N ASP A 218 -2.44 -9.38 8.45
CA ASP A 218 -3.89 -9.17 8.39
C ASP A 218 -4.56 -10.33 7.65
N ALA A 219 -4.57 -11.48 8.33
CA ALA A 219 -5.04 -12.74 7.81
C ALA A 219 -5.78 -13.51 8.90
N LYS A 220 -6.78 -14.27 8.47
CA LYS A 220 -7.60 -15.12 9.36
C LYS A 220 -7.47 -16.59 9.03
N VAL A 221 -7.62 -17.44 10.04
CA VAL A 221 -7.83 -18.87 9.80
C VAL A 221 -9.15 -19.09 9.04
N ARG A 222 -9.25 -20.20 8.31
CA ARG A 222 -10.48 -20.48 7.56
C ARG A 222 -11.60 -20.84 8.52
N ARG A 223 -12.85 -20.61 8.14
CA ARG A 223 -14.03 -20.89 9.00
C ARG A 223 -14.07 -22.33 9.54
N GLN A 224 -13.53 -23.31 8.79
CA GLN A 224 -13.46 -24.72 9.19
C GLN A 224 -12.19 -25.09 9.97
N SER A 225 -11.18 -24.22 9.97
CA SER A 225 -9.98 -24.33 10.79
C SER A 225 -10.32 -23.90 12.22
N THR A 226 -10.88 -24.84 12.98
CA THR A 226 -11.48 -24.61 14.30
C THR A 226 -10.62 -25.10 15.46
N ASP A 227 -9.51 -25.78 15.17
CA ASP A 227 -8.56 -26.18 16.21
C ASP A 227 -7.72 -24.97 16.61
N LYS A 228 -7.44 -24.83 17.91
CA LYS A 228 -6.60 -23.74 18.44
C LYS A 228 -5.19 -23.70 17.81
N TYR A 229 -4.68 -24.84 17.32
CA TYR A 229 -3.38 -24.93 16.67
C TYR A 229 -3.40 -24.40 15.23
N ASP A 230 -4.58 -24.28 14.60
CA ASP A 230 -4.67 -23.79 13.22
C ASP A 230 -4.17 -22.35 13.07
N MET A 231 -4.33 -21.53 14.11
CA MET A 231 -3.74 -20.19 14.14
C MET A 231 -2.22 -20.23 14.06
N PHE A 232 -1.58 -21.20 14.73
CA PHE A 232 -0.12 -21.37 14.67
C PHE A 232 0.31 -21.86 13.29
N TYR A 233 -0.39 -22.85 12.72
CA TYR A 233 -0.07 -23.34 11.38
C TYR A 233 -0.18 -22.24 10.32
N GLY A 234 -1.21 -21.38 10.41
CA GLY A 234 -1.38 -20.24 9.51
C GLY A 234 -0.21 -19.26 9.57
N HIS A 235 0.14 -18.81 10.78
CA HIS A 235 1.25 -17.86 10.96
C HIS A 235 2.61 -18.46 10.62
N ILE A 236 2.90 -19.71 11.03
CA ILE A 236 4.17 -20.38 10.71
C ILE A 236 4.34 -20.47 9.20
N GLY A 237 3.32 -20.96 8.48
CA GLY A 237 3.38 -21.05 7.02
C GLY A 237 3.57 -19.69 6.35
N ALA A 238 2.86 -18.65 6.82
CA ALA A 238 3.00 -17.30 6.30
C ALA A 238 4.40 -16.72 6.53
N MET A 239 4.94 -16.88 7.74
CA MET A 239 6.29 -16.45 8.09
C MET A 239 7.36 -17.16 7.25
N ASP A 240 7.24 -18.48 7.06
CA ASP A 240 8.17 -19.26 6.25
C ASP A 240 8.14 -18.83 4.77
N VAL A 241 6.93 -18.59 4.22
CA VAL A 241 6.75 -18.08 2.85
C VAL A 241 7.43 -16.73 2.67
N MET A 242 7.13 -15.76 3.55
CA MET A 242 7.72 -14.42 3.46
C MET A 242 9.23 -14.44 3.69
N ALA A 243 9.73 -15.27 4.61
CA ALA A 243 11.16 -15.41 4.86
C ALA A 243 11.91 -16.02 3.67
N LEU A 244 11.34 -17.05 3.02
CA LEU A 244 11.92 -17.63 1.82
C LEU A 244 11.92 -16.62 0.67
N SER A 245 10.79 -15.94 0.44
CA SER A 245 10.66 -14.88 -0.57
C SER A 245 11.68 -13.76 -0.37
N LEU A 246 11.92 -13.33 0.87
CA LEU A 246 12.95 -12.35 1.22
C LEU A 246 14.35 -12.82 0.80
N LYS A 247 14.71 -14.07 1.12
CA LYS A 247 16.03 -14.63 0.79
C LYS A 247 16.24 -14.73 -0.73
N LEU A 248 15.21 -15.14 -1.45
CA LEU A 248 15.25 -15.26 -2.92
C LEU A 248 15.34 -13.88 -3.58
N ALA A 249 14.57 -12.91 -3.11
CA ALA A 249 14.64 -11.52 -3.55
C ALA A 249 16.04 -10.93 -3.33
N ALA A 250 16.65 -11.15 -2.15
CA ALA A 250 18.01 -10.72 -1.87
C ALA A 250 19.02 -11.33 -2.85
N ARG A 251 18.95 -12.64 -3.11
CA ARG A 251 19.79 -13.33 -4.10
C ARG A 251 19.62 -12.73 -5.50
N MET A 252 18.39 -12.40 -5.91
CA MET A 252 18.11 -11.77 -7.21
C MET A 252 18.73 -10.38 -7.34
N ILE A 253 18.72 -9.59 -6.25
CA ILE A 253 19.34 -8.26 -6.19
C ILE A 253 20.86 -8.37 -6.22
N GLU A 254 21.45 -9.27 -5.43
CA GLU A 254 22.90 -9.51 -5.39
C GLU A 254 23.46 -9.94 -6.75
N ASP A 255 22.75 -10.83 -7.46
CA ASP A 255 23.10 -11.26 -8.81
C ASP A 255 22.96 -10.13 -9.85
N GLY A 256 22.05 -9.18 -9.62
CA GLY A 256 21.87 -7.97 -10.44
C GLY A 256 21.38 -8.18 -11.88
N LYS A 257 21.07 -9.43 -12.29
CA LYS A 257 20.75 -9.76 -13.70
C LYS A 257 19.48 -9.07 -14.20
N LEU A 258 18.44 -8.95 -13.36
CA LEU A 258 17.21 -8.26 -13.72
C LEU A 258 17.46 -6.75 -13.93
N ASP A 259 18.19 -6.13 -13.00
CA ASP A 259 18.52 -4.71 -13.07
C ASP A 259 19.43 -4.37 -14.25
N GLN A 260 20.40 -5.22 -14.57
CA GLN A 260 21.21 -5.08 -15.79
C GLN A 260 20.35 -5.15 -17.05
N GLY A 261 19.38 -6.09 -17.09
CA GLY A 261 18.42 -6.20 -18.19
C GLY A 261 17.57 -4.94 -18.36
N LEU A 262 17.06 -4.40 -17.25
CA LEU A 262 16.27 -3.18 -17.22
C LEU A 262 17.10 -1.96 -17.64
N ALA A 263 18.30 -1.78 -17.08
CA ALA A 263 19.21 -0.70 -17.43
C ALA A 263 19.55 -0.71 -18.93
N LYS A 264 19.82 -1.89 -19.49
CA LYS A 264 20.05 -2.05 -20.94
C LYS A 264 18.82 -1.67 -21.76
N ARG A 265 17.61 -2.04 -21.33
CA ARG A 265 16.35 -1.72 -22.02
C ARG A 265 16.11 -0.21 -22.13
N TYR A 266 16.50 0.56 -21.11
CA TYR A 266 16.28 2.01 -21.05
C TYR A 266 17.53 2.85 -21.38
N ALA A 267 18.65 2.24 -21.75
CA ALA A 267 19.93 2.92 -21.96
C ALA A 267 19.86 4.08 -22.98
N GLY A 268 18.97 4.00 -23.98
CA GLY A 268 18.78 5.05 -24.97
C GLY A 268 18.37 6.41 -24.39
N TRP A 269 17.68 6.41 -23.24
CA TRP A 269 17.28 7.66 -22.56
C TRP A 269 18.46 8.41 -21.92
N GLN A 270 19.59 7.73 -21.70
CA GLN A 270 20.84 8.37 -21.24
C GLN A 270 21.63 9.01 -22.38
N GLY A 271 21.24 8.78 -23.64
CA GLY A 271 21.84 9.42 -24.80
C GLY A 271 21.39 10.87 -24.99
N GLU A 272 22.07 11.58 -25.88
CA GLU A 272 21.85 13.01 -26.13
C GLU A 272 20.38 13.36 -26.43
N LEU A 273 19.74 12.62 -27.34
CA LEU A 273 18.34 12.83 -27.69
C LEU A 273 17.42 12.67 -26.47
N GLY A 274 17.58 11.58 -25.73
CA GLY A 274 16.78 11.30 -24.53
C GLY A 274 16.90 12.41 -23.49
N GLN A 275 18.12 12.86 -23.22
CA GLN A 275 18.37 13.94 -22.25
C GLN A 275 17.80 15.29 -22.70
N LYS A 276 17.89 15.64 -23.99
CA LYS A 276 17.27 16.87 -24.53
C LYS A 276 15.74 16.85 -24.42
N ILE A 277 15.12 15.68 -24.64
CA ILE A 277 13.67 15.50 -24.47
C ILE A 277 13.29 15.68 -22.99
N MET A 278 13.93 14.93 -22.08
CA MET A 278 13.56 14.90 -20.67
C MET A 278 13.84 16.21 -19.93
N SER A 279 14.80 17.01 -20.40
CA SER A 279 15.09 18.35 -19.85
C SER A 279 14.23 19.47 -20.43
N GLY A 280 13.30 19.16 -21.34
CA GLY A 280 12.41 20.17 -21.95
C GLY A 280 13.08 21.07 -23.00
N GLN A 281 14.29 20.74 -23.44
CA GLN A 281 15.02 21.51 -24.47
C GLN A 281 14.42 21.33 -25.88
N MET A 282 13.64 20.26 -26.08
CA MET A 282 12.95 20.01 -27.34
C MET A 282 11.44 20.06 -27.13
N SER A 283 10.78 20.94 -27.87
CA SER A 283 9.33 20.90 -28.03
C SER A 283 8.91 19.72 -28.91
N LEU A 284 7.62 19.41 -28.91
CA LEU A 284 7.03 18.39 -29.79
C LEU A 284 7.42 18.59 -31.27
N ASP A 285 7.37 19.83 -31.75
CA ASP A 285 7.72 20.18 -33.13
C ASP A 285 9.23 20.03 -33.41
N ASN A 286 10.10 20.36 -32.44
CA ASN A 286 11.54 20.12 -32.57
C ASN A 286 11.86 18.61 -32.68
N ILE A 287 11.14 17.76 -31.93
CA ILE A 287 11.31 16.30 -31.98
C ILE A 287 10.84 15.74 -33.33
N ALA A 288 9.69 16.21 -33.82
CA ALA A 288 9.18 15.80 -35.13
C ALA A 288 10.17 16.14 -36.26
N ARG A 289 10.68 17.39 -36.29
CA ARG A 289 11.70 17.82 -37.25
C ARG A 289 13.02 17.04 -37.08
N TYR A 290 13.43 16.75 -35.85
CA TYR A 290 14.61 15.90 -35.60
C TYR A 290 14.45 14.51 -36.24
N ALA A 291 13.27 13.90 -36.10
CA ALA A 291 12.99 12.59 -36.67
C ALA A 291 13.06 12.59 -38.20
N GLU A 292 12.49 13.61 -38.86
CA GLU A 292 12.54 13.78 -40.31
C GLU A 292 13.97 14.03 -40.81
N GLN A 293 14.69 14.98 -40.20
CA GLN A 293 16.04 15.38 -40.62
C GLN A 293 17.05 14.24 -40.48
N HIS A 294 16.91 13.40 -39.44
CA HIS A 294 17.78 12.25 -39.22
C HIS A 294 17.26 10.98 -39.89
N ASN A 295 16.15 11.06 -40.64
CA ASN A 295 15.49 9.94 -41.29
C ASN A 295 15.31 8.74 -40.33
N LEU A 296 14.82 9.02 -39.12
CA LEU A 296 14.69 8.00 -38.08
C LEU A 296 13.68 6.92 -38.51
N ASN A 297 14.10 5.65 -38.39
CA ASN A 297 13.26 4.48 -38.63
C ASN A 297 13.42 3.48 -37.48
N PRO A 298 12.95 3.81 -36.27
CA PRO A 298 13.12 2.97 -35.09
C PRO A 298 12.49 1.60 -35.29
N GLN A 299 13.21 0.54 -34.91
CA GLN A 299 12.75 -0.83 -35.02
C GLN A 299 12.26 -1.35 -33.67
N PRO A 300 11.23 -2.23 -33.64
CA PRO A 300 10.78 -2.85 -32.40
C PRO A 300 11.91 -3.66 -31.75
N GLN A 301 12.02 -3.56 -30.43
CA GLN A 301 12.97 -4.34 -29.64
C GLN A 301 12.21 -5.32 -28.75
N SER A 302 12.68 -6.58 -28.69
CA SER A 302 12.05 -7.62 -27.87
C SER A 302 12.06 -7.25 -26.38
N GLY A 303 10.93 -7.51 -25.71
CA GLY A 303 10.79 -7.39 -24.26
C GLY A 303 11.46 -8.50 -23.45
N ARG A 304 11.70 -9.67 -24.07
CA ARG A 304 12.30 -10.85 -23.43
C ARG A 304 11.54 -11.33 -22.20
N GLN A 305 10.21 -11.20 -22.17
CA GLN A 305 9.39 -11.52 -21.01
C GLN A 305 9.58 -12.96 -20.54
N GLU A 306 9.46 -13.94 -21.44
CA GLU A 306 9.57 -15.36 -21.10
C GLU A 306 10.97 -15.72 -20.59
N LEU A 307 12.01 -15.01 -21.07
CA LEU A 307 13.37 -15.17 -20.56
C LEU A 307 13.50 -14.64 -19.13
N LEU A 308 12.87 -13.50 -18.82
CA LEU A 308 12.91 -12.89 -17.49
C LEU A 308 12.09 -13.71 -16.48
N GLU A 309 10.93 -14.23 -16.89
CA GLU A 309 10.12 -15.16 -16.08
C GLU A 309 10.89 -16.44 -15.77
N ASN A 310 11.54 -17.03 -16.78
CA ASN A 310 12.41 -18.19 -16.56
C ASN A 310 13.59 -17.88 -15.65
N LEU A 311 14.19 -16.70 -15.77
CA LEU A 311 15.26 -16.27 -14.88
C LEU A 311 14.77 -16.20 -13.43
N VAL A 312 13.60 -15.62 -13.16
CA VAL A 312 13.00 -15.61 -11.82
C VAL A 312 12.79 -17.05 -11.32
N ASN A 313 12.25 -17.94 -12.15
CA ASN A 313 12.09 -19.36 -11.81
C ASN A 313 13.41 -20.06 -11.47
N THR A 314 14.52 -19.71 -12.11
CA THR A 314 15.84 -20.28 -11.75
C THR A 314 16.30 -19.89 -10.35
N TYR A 315 15.85 -18.76 -9.80
CA TYR A 315 16.15 -18.42 -8.42
C TYR A 315 15.24 -19.17 -7.45
N ILE A 316 13.95 -19.28 -7.78
CA ILE A 316 12.94 -19.89 -6.90
C ILE A 316 13.13 -21.41 -6.80
N PHE A 317 13.39 -22.08 -7.92
CA PHE A 317 13.40 -23.54 -8.01
C PHE A 317 14.79 -24.16 -8.26
N GLY A 318 15.84 -23.35 -8.43
CA GLY A 318 17.17 -23.78 -8.91
C GLY A 318 18.37 -23.45 -8.01
#